data_AF-A0A9E2IEV5-F1
#
_entry.id   AF-A0A9E2IEV5-F1
#
_cell.length_a   1.000
_cell.length_b   1.000
_cell.length_c   1.000
_cell.angle_alpha   90.00
_cell.angle_beta   90.00
_cell.angle_gamma   90.00
#
_symmetry.space_group_name_H-M   'P 1'
#
loop_
_entity.id
_entity.type
_entity.pdbx_description
1 polymer ?
#
loop_
_entity_poly.entity_id
_entity_poly.type
_entity_poly.pdbx_seq_one_letter_code
_entity_poly.pdbx_strand_id
1 'polypeptide(L)'
;SQANSSLKQGRWDRKKFMGVELYGKTLGIIGLGRIGTEFAKRALSFGMKILAFDPFLSEEKAKSLSVESSDLDNLLKNADFITIHTPLTKETNHLIDEKAFDKMKKGVRIINAARRYY
;
A
#
# COMPACT_ATOMS: atom_id res chain seq x y z
N SER A 1 -18.37 8.38 2.71
CA SER A 1 -18.29 6.92 2.47
C SER A 1 -19.66 6.40 2.06
N GLN A 2 -19.73 5.26 1.36
CA GLN A 2 -21.01 4.64 0.95
C GLN A 2 -21.89 4.27 2.15
N ALA A 3 -21.29 3.76 3.23
CA ALA A 3 -21.99 3.48 4.49
C ALA A 3 -22.65 4.75 5.10
N ASN A 4 -21.94 5.88 5.12
CA ASN A 4 -22.50 7.16 5.59
C ASN A 4 -23.71 7.61 4.75
N SER A 5 -23.63 7.46 3.42
CA SER A 5 -24.74 7.79 2.51
C SER A 5 -25.96 6.89 2.76
N SER A 6 -25.76 5.59 2.95
CA SER A 6 -26.81 4.63 3.26
C SER A 6 -27.57 4.99 4.54
N LEU A 7 -26.84 5.31 5.61
CA LEU A 7 -27.44 5.70 6.88
C LEU A 7 -28.25 7.00 6.77
N LYS A 8 -27.73 8.00 6.04
CA LYS A 8 -28.47 9.24 5.76
C LYS A 8 -29.75 9.02 4.95
N GLN A 9 -29.84 7.90 4.23
CA GLN A 9 -31.02 7.48 3.48
C GLN A 9 -31.92 6.53 4.29
N GLY A 10 -31.70 6.39 5.61
CA GLY A 10 -32.50 5.54 6.49
C GLY A 10 -32.25 4.03 6.34
N ARG A 11 -31.23 3.62 5.58
CA ARG A 11 -30.93 2.21 5.31
C ARG A 11 -29.82 1.68 6.22
N TRP A 12 -30.09 0.59 6.92
CA TRP A 12 -29.17 -0.10 7.84
C TRP A 12 -28.50 -1.33 7.20
N ASP A 13 -27.63 -1.09 6.22
CA ASP A 13 -26.99 -2.15 5.42
C ASP A 13 -25.66 -2.66 6.02
N ARG A 14 -25.62 -2.99 7.32
CA ARG A 14 -24.37 -3.36 8.03
C ARG A 14 -23.59 -4.50 7.36
N LYS A 15 -24.28 -5.54 6.89
CA LYS A 15 -23.65 -6.72 6.25
C LYS A 15 -22.89 -6.35 4.97
N LYS A 16 -23.35 -5.33 4.25
CA LYS A 16 -22.77 -4.89 2.97
C LYS A 16 -21.44 -4.15 3.13
N PHE A 17 -21.23 -3.53 4.29
CA PHE A 17 -20.08 -2.64 4.53
C PHE A 17 -19.04 -3.24 5.49
N MET A 18 -18.92 -4.56 5.54
CA MET A 18 -17.83 -5.20 6.31
C MET A 18 -16.47 -4.89 5.67
N GLY A 19 -15.57 -4.37 6.50
CA GLY A 19 -14.20 -4.05 6.10
C GLY A 19 -13.30 -5.28 6.06
N VAL A 20 -12.01 -5.03 5.87
CA VAL A 20 -10.95 -6.04 5.95
C VAL A 20 -10.04 -5.66 7.11
N GLU A 21 -9.65 -6.64 7.92
CA GLU A 21 -8.71 -6.46 9.02
C GLU A 21 -7.29 -6.19 8.50
N LEU A 22 -6.55 -5.30 9.17
CA LEU A 22 -5.16 -4.95 8.81
C LEU A 22 -4.13 -5.82 9.52
N TYR A 23 -4.44 -6.28 10.74
CA TYR A 23 -3.50 -7.02 11.57
C TYR A 23 -2.95 -8.27 10.86
N GLY A 24 -1.63 -8.46 10.93
CA GLY A 24 -0.93 -9.58 10.32
C GLY A 24 -0.82 -9.55 8.79
N LYS A 25 -1.46 -8.59 8.11
CA LYS A 25 -1.39 -8.43 6.65
C LYS A 25 -0.12 -7.72 6.21
N THR A 26 0.20 -7.88 4.94
CA THR A 26 1.39 -7.31 4.32
C THR A 26 1.04 -6.02 3.56
N LEU A 27 1.71 -4.94 3.91
CA LEU A 27 1.69 -3.67 3.20
C LEU A 27 2.93 -3.56 2.31
N GLY A 28 2.72 -3.41 1.00
CA GLY A 28 3.73 -2.99 0.04
C GLY A 28 3.82 -1.47 -0.04
N ILE A 29 5.01 -0.90 0.14
CA ILE A 29 5.27 0.52 -0.01
C ILE A 29 6.20 0.73 -1.21
N ILE A 30 5.71 1.41 -2.25
CA ILE A 30 6.50 1.81 -3.42
C ILE A 30 6.96 3.25 -3.18
N GLY A 31 8.25 3.41 -2.88
CA GLY A 31 8.88 4.68 -2.51
C GLY A 31 8.88 4.93 -0.99
N LEU A 32 10.06 4.86 -0.37
CA LEU A 32 10.27 5.06 1.07
C LEU A 32 10.92 6.41 1.38
N GLY A 33 10.39 7.46 0.73
CA GLY A 33 10.69 8.85 1.07
C GLY A 33 10.07 9.27 2.40
N ARG A 34 9.94 10.59 2.63
CA ARG A 34 9.39 11.14 3.88
C ARG A 34 7.96 10.63 4.18
N ILE A 35 7.08 10.63 3.17
CA ILE A 35 5.69 10.18 3.33
C ILE A 35 5.61 8.66 3.52
N GLY A 36 6.31 7.89 2.68
CA GLY A 36 6.33 6.43 2.80
C GLY A 36 6.85 5.94 4.15
N THR A 37 7.89 6.60 4.68
CA THR A 37 8.43 6.31 6.03
C THR A 37 7.39 6.57 7.11
N GLU A 38 6.66 7.68 7.06
CA GLU A 38 5.63 8.02 8.03
C GLU A 38 4.42 7.09 7.93
N PHE A 39 4.08 6.66 6.72
CA PHE A 39 3.04 5.66 6.49
C PHE A 39 3.44 4.31 7.12
N ALA A 40 4.69 3.89 6.89
CA ALA A 40 5.23 2.64 7.44
C ALA A 40 5.11 2.57 8.96
N LYS A 41 5.52 3.64 9.67
CA LYS A 41 5.42 3.71 11.13
C LYS A 41 4.00 3.47 11.65
N ARG A 42 3.00 4.07 11.00
CA ARG A 42 1.59 3.90 11.38
C ARG A 42 1.09 2.49 11.07
N ALA A 43 1.47 1.94 9.90
CA ALA A 43 1.11 0.58 9.50
C ALA A 43 1.69 -0.48 10.44
N LEU A 44 2.91 -0.30 10.94
CA LEU A 44 3.51 -1.17 11.97
C LEU A 44 2.68 -1.16 13.27
N SER A 45 2.14 -0.01 13.69
CA SER A 45 1.27 0.06 14.87
C SER A 45 -0.05 -0.70 14.68
N PHE A 46 -0.49 -0.94 13.43
CA PHE A 46 -1.61 -1.83 13.13
C PHE A 46 -1.23 -3.32 13.08
N GLY A 47 0.04 -3.66 13.38
CA GLY A 47 0.55 -5.03 13.31
C GLY A 47 0.72 -5.56 11.89
N MET A 48 0.91 -4.67 10.91
CA MET A 48 1.18 -5.07 9.53
C MET A 48 2.65 -5.43 9.34
N LYS A 49 2.92 -6.33 8.40
CA LYS A 49 4.26 -6.57 7.83
C LYS A 49 4.50 -5.59 6.69
N ILE A 50 5.72 -5.09 6.53
CA ILE A 50 6.01 -4.07 5.51
C ILE A 50 7.10 -4.57 4.55
N LEU A 51 6.75 -4.60 3.27
CA LEU A 51 7.67 -4.77 2.15
C LEU A 51 7.84 -3.41 1.47
N ALA A 52 9.07 -2.92 1.35
CA ALA A 52 9.37 -1.63 0.76
C ALA A 52 10.22 -1.78 -0.51
N PHE A 53 9.76 -1.18 -1.61
CA PHE A 53 10.53 -1.02 -2.83
C PHE A 53 10.99 0.43 -2.96
N ASP A 54 12.29 0.67 -2.82
CA ASP A 54 12.93 1.96 -3.05
C ASP A 54 14.41 1.75 -3.45
N PRO A 55 14.83 2.18 -4.65
CA PRO A 55 16.21 2.01 -5.14
C PRO A 55 17.29 2.63 -4.24
N PHE A 56 16.92 3.59 -3.38
CA PHE A 56 17.84 4.31 -2.51
C PHE A 56 17.74 3.86 -1.04
N LEU A 57 17.05 2.75 -0.76
CA LEU A 57 16.92 2.21 0.59
C LEU A 57 18.13 1.34 0.94
N SER A 58 18.94 1.82 1.90
CA SER A 58 19.97 0.99 2.52
C SER A 58 19.37 -0.02 3.50
N GLU A 59 20.04 -1.17 3.67
CA GLU A 59 19.62 -2.20 4.63
C GLU A 59 19.55 -1.67 6.07
N GLU A 60 20.49 -0.81 6.47
CA GLU A 60 20.50 -0.17 7.80
C GLU A 60 19.26 0.68 8.03
N LYS A 61 18.84 1.44 7.01
CA LYS A 61 17.64 2.26 7.08
C LYS A 61 16.39 1.39 7.10
N ALA A 62 16.36 0.29 6.34
CA ALA A 62 15.26 -0.67 6.38
C ALA A 62 15.11 -1.28 7.79
N LYS A 63 16.20 -1.75 8.39
CA LYS A 63 16.23 -2.30 9.76
C LYS A 63 15.78 -1.27 10.80
N SER A 64 16.30 -0.04 10.76
CA SER A 64 15.91 1.00 11.72
C SER A 64 14.43 1.39 11.63
N LEU A 65 13.81 1.23 10.46
CA LEU A 65 12.39 1.45 10.24
C LEU A 65 11.53 0.19 10.46
N SER A 66 12.12 -0.95 10.80
CA SER A 66 11.43 -2.24 10.92
C SER A 66 10.65 -2.61 9.64
N VAL A 67 11.23 -2.31 8.48
CA VAL A 67 10.69 -2.66 7.16
C VAL A 67 11.64 -3.61 6.45
N GLU A 68 11.10 -4.46 5.58
CA GLU A 68 11.88 -5.34 4.73
C GLU A 68 12.05 -4.71 3.34
N SER A 69 13.29 -4.57 2.89
CA SER A 69 13.57 -4.15 1.51
C SER A 69 13.21 -5.28 0.56
N SER A 70 12.50 -4.98 -0.51
CA SER A 70 12.03 -5.95 -1.50
C SER A 70 12.12 -5.37 -2.90
N ASP A 71 12.28 -6.22 -3.90
CA ASP A 71 12.01 -5.84 -5.29
C ASP A 71 10.51 -5.66 -5.52
N LEU A 72 10.18 -5.03 -6.66
CA LEU A 72 8.79 -4.75 -7.04
C LEU A 72 7.98 -6.03 -7.25
N ASP A 73 8.56 -7.06 -7.87
CA ASP A 73 7.83 -8.29 -8.23
C ASP A 73 7.39 -9.06 -6.98
N ASN A 74 8.30 -9.22 -6.01
CA ASN A 74 8.04 -9.83 -4.73
C ASN A 74 7.03 -9.01 -3.91
N LEU A 75 7.12 -7.68 -3.94
CA LEU A 75 6.14 -6.79 -3.30
C LEU A 75 4.75 -6.99 -3.88
N LEU A 76 4.61 -6.98 -5.22
CA LEU A 76 3.32 -7.16 -5.90
C LEU A 76 2.66 -8.50 -5.55
N LYS A 77 3.45 -9.59 -5.54
CA LYS A 77 2.96 -10.94 -5.24
C LYS A 77 2.53 -11.13 -3.79
N ASN A 78 3.17 -10.44 -2.85
CA ASN A 78 2.98 -10.71 -1.42
C ASN A 78 2.17 -9.64 -0.68
N ALA A 79 1.99 -8.45 -1.24
CA ALA A 79 1.25 -7.37 -0.59
C ALA A 79 -0.28 -7.60 -0.64
N ASP A 80 -0.94 -7.45 0.50
CA ASP A 80 -2.41 -7.37 0.60
C ASP A 80 -2.91 -5.94 0.38
N PHE A 81 -2.05 -4.96 0.71
CA PHE A 81 -2.25 -3.53 0.46
C PHE A 81 -1.02 -2.96 -0.21
N ILE A 82 -1.18 -2.08 -1.19
CA ILE A 82 -0.06 -1.40 -1.84
C ILE A 82 -0.28 0.10 -1.73
N THR A 83 0.73 0.85 -1.30
CA THR A 83 0.72 2.31 -1.32
C THR A 83 1.87 2.87 -2.15
N ILE A 84 1.60 3.92 -2.92
CA ILE A 84 2.55 4.52 -3.86
C ILE A 84 2.90 5.93 -3.37
N HIS A 85 4.19 6.18 -3.17
CA HIS A 85 4.75 7.43 -2.68
C HIS A 85 6.00 7.90 -3.45
N THR A 86 6.23 7.36 -4.64
CA THR A 86 7.30 7.82 -5.53
C THR A 86 6.91 9.09 -6.30
N PRO A 87 7.86 9.98 -6.62
CA PRO A 87 7.67 11.01 -7.64
C PRO A 87 7.36 10.38 -9.00
N LEU A 88 6.65 11.08 -9.89
CA LEU A 88 6.45 10.65 -11.27
C LEU A 88 7.68 11.05 -12.11
N THR A 89 8.55 10.08 -12.42
CA THR A 89 9.66 10.18 -13.36
C THR A 89 9.42 9.23 -14.55
N LYS A 90 10.29 9.25 -15.57
CA LYS A 90 10.20 8.30 -16.69
C LYS A 90 10.35 6.85 -16.21
N GLU A 91 11.16 6.63 -15.19
CA GLU A 91 11.45 5.33 -14.58
C GLU A 91 10.31 4.82 -13.70
N THR A 92 9.50 5.73 -13.13
CA THR A 92 8.35 5.34 -12.29
C THR A 92 7.02 5.36 -13.05
N ASN A 93 7.00 5.90 -14.26
CA ASN A 93 5.84 5.89 -15.14
C ASN A 93 5.58 4.44 -15.58
N HIS A 94 4.33 3.97 -15.47
CA HIS A 94 3.92 2.58 -15.71
C HIS A 94 4.48 1.50 -14.76
N LEU A 95 4.95 1.86 -13.55
CA LEU A 95 5.30 0.84 -12.53
C LEU A 95 4.13 -0.09 -12.18
N ILE A 96 2.90 0.44 -12.27
CA ILE A 96 1.65 -0.30 -12.04
C ILE A 96 0.88 -0.32 -13.37
N ASP A 97 1.31 -1.20 -14.26
CA ASP A 97 0.67 -1.50 -15.54
C ASP A 97 -0.19 -2.78 -15.44
N GLU A 98 -0.81 -3.19 -16.55
CA GLU A 98 -1.64 -4.39 -16.62
C GLU A 98 -0.88 -5.65 -16.14
N LYS A 99 0.40 -5.78 -16.51
CA LYS A 99 1.25 -6.89 -16.08
C LYS A 99 1.54 -6.86 -14.59
N ALA A 100 1.65 -5.68 -13.99
CA ALA A 100 1.77 -5.54 -12.55
C ALA A 100 0.50 -6.01 -11.84
N PHE A 101 -0.68 -5.67 -12.37
CA PHE A 101 -1.96 -6.14 -11.82
C PHE A 101 -2.09 -7.67 -11.87
N ASP A 102 -1.63 -8.32 -12.94
CA ASP A 102 -1.66 -9.79 -13.07
C ASP A 102 -0.84 -10.52 -12.00
N LYS A 103 0.18 -9.86 -11.45
CA LYS A 103 1.05 -10.42 -10.41
C LYS A 103 0.51 -10.22 -9.00
N MET A 104 -0.47 -9.33 -8.83
CA MET A 104 -0.98 -8.99 -7.52
C MET A 104 -1.90 -10.07 -6.95
N LYS A 105 -2.00 -10.10 -5.61
CA LYS A 105 -3.02 -10.91 -4.95
C LYS A 105 -4.43 -10.50 -5.39
N LYS A 106 -5.30 -11.49 -5.59
CA LYS A 106 -6.74 -11.24 -5.76
C LYS A 106 -7.28 -10.49 -4.54
N GLY A 107 -7.95 -9.36 -4.77
CA GLY A 107 -8.50 -8.53 -3.71
C GLY A 107 -7.50 -7.57 -3.06
N VAL A 108 -6.29 -7.41 -3.63
CA VAL A 108 -5.34 -6.36 -3.23
C VAL A 108 -6.00 -4.99 -3.21
N ARG A 109 -5.61 -4.16 -2.25
CA ARG A 109 -6.10 -2.78 -2.14
C ARG A 109 -4.96 -1.81 -2.41
N ILE A 110 -5.11 -1.02 -3.48
CA ILE A 110 -4.10 -0.04 -3.88
C ILE A 110 -4.53 1.35 -3.40
N ILE A 111 -3.60 2.06 -2.77
CA ILE A 111 -3.74 3.45 -2.37
C ILE A 111 -2.69 4.26 -3.14
N ASN A 112 -3.13 5.09 -4.08
CA ASN A 112 -2.26 6.10 -4.64
C ASN A 112 -2.46 7.42 -3.89
N ALA A 113 -1.50 7.79 -3.06
CA ALA A 113 -1.44 9.08 -2.39
C ALA A 113 -0.23 9.91 -2.87
N ALA A 114 0.34 9.57 -4.03
CA ALA A 114 1.37 10.36 -4.68
C ALA A 114 0.76 11.61 -5.34
N ARG A 115 1.56 12.67 -5.40
CA ARG A 115 1.10 14.03 -5.76
C ARG A 115 0.83 14.28 -7.25
N ARG A 116 0.89 13.29 -8.14
CA ARG A 116 0.68 13.54 -9.58
C ARG A 116 -0.04 12.37 -10.25
N TYR A 117 -1.13 12.71 -10.95
CA TYR A 117 -2.01 11.81 -11.69
C TYR A 117 -1.28 11.11 -12.84
N TYR A 118 -1.67 9.85 -13.08
CA TYR A 118 -1.45 9.09 -14.32
C TYR A 118 -2.28 9.65 -15.46
#